data_AF-A0A955FHQ9-F1
#
_entry.id   AF-A0A955FHQ9-F1
#
_cell.length_a   1.000
_cell.length_b   1.000
_cell.length_c   1.000
_cell.angle_alpha   90.00
_cell.angle_beta   90.00
_cell.angle_gamma   90.00
#
_symmetry.space_group_name_H-M   'P 1'
#
loop_
_entity.id
_entity.type
_entity.pdbx_description
1 polymer ?
#
loop_
_entity_poly.entity_id
_entity_poly.type
_entity_poly.pdbx_seq_one_letter_code
_entity_poly.pdbx_strand_id
1 'polypeptide(L)' 'MKTVAVIFGGRSAEHDVSIITALTSIIKPLEMTKKYDVVPVYIAKDGQWFV' A
#
# COMPACT_ATOMS: atom_id res chain seq x y z
N MET A 1 1.94 8.07 -18.10
CA MET A 1 2.34 7.80 -16.69
C MET A 1 1.90 6.37 -16.38
N LYS A 2 2.73 5.54 -15.73
CA LYS A 2 2.31 4.17 -15.37
C LYS A 2 1.68 4.19 -13.98
N THR A 3 0.62 3.43 -13.79
CA THR A 3 -0.04 3.26 -12.48
C THR A 3 0.60 2.09 -11.73
N VAL A 4 0.87 2.29 -10.44
CA VAL A 4 1.38 1.26 -9.53
C VAL A 4 0.38 1.09 -8.40
N ALA A 5 -0.34 -0.03 -8.39
CA ALA A 5 -1.18 -0.41 -7.27
C ALA A 5 -0.32 -1.04 -6.17
N VAL A 6 -0.38 -0.50 -4.96
CA VAL A 6 0.32 -1.04 -3.79
C VAL A 6 -0.73 -1.69 -2.90
N ILE A 7 -0.75 -3.03 -2.87
CA ILE A 7 -1.69 -3.80 -2.03
C ILE A 7 -1.02 -4.13 -0.71
N PHE A 8 -1.66 -3.82 0.42
CA PHE A 8 -1.08 -3.99 1.76
C PHE A 8 -2.12 -4.24 2.85
N GLY A 9 -1.66 -4.61 4.05
CA GLY A 9 -2.49 -5.05 5.18
C GLY A 9 -2.68 -6.56 5.16
N GLY A 10 -3.94 -7.00 5.13
CA GLY A 10 -4.34 -8.41 5.00
C GLY A 10 -4.70 -9.10 6.31
N ARG A 11 -5.22 -10.33 6.21
CA ARG A 11 -5.59 -11.17 7.34
C ARG A 11 -4.36 -11.90 7.90
N SER A 12 -3.47 -11.16 8.55
CA SER A 12 -2.19 -11.67 9.06
C SER A 12 -1.83 -11.05 10.41
N ALA A 13 -1.02 -11.74 11.21
CA ALA A 13 -0.39 -11.17 12.41
C ALA A 13 0.54 -9.98 12.07
N GLU A 14 1.04 -9.91 10.85
CA GLU A 14 1.92 -8.84 10.34
C GLU A 14 1.14 -7.70 9.65
N HIS A 15 -0.19 -7.64 9.80
CA HIS A 15 -1.04 -6.64 9.16
C HIS A 15 -0.54 -5.20 9.37
N ASP A 16 -0.24 -4.84 10.62
CA ASP A 16 0.20 -3.49 10.97
C ASP A 16 1.61 -3.19 10.43
N VAL A 17 2.47 -4.21 10.37
CA VAL A 17 3.80 -4.13 9.74
C VAL A 17 3.66 -3.86 8.23
N SER A 18 2.76 -4.59 7.55
CA SER A 18 2.47 -4.39 6.12
C SER A 18 2.01 -2.96 5.83
N ILE A 19 1.14 -2.37 6.67
CA ILE A 19 0.72 -0.97 6.55
C ILE A 19 1.91 -0.01 6.65
N ILE A 20 2.72 -0.16 7.71
CA ILE A 20 3.86 0.74 7.94
C ILE A 20 4.86 0.64 6.78
N THR A 21 5.17 -0.58 6.32
CA THR A 21 6.07 -0.80 5.18
C THR A 21 5.51 -0.18 3.90
N ALA A 22 4.23 -0.39 3.59
CA ALA A 22 3.61 0.17 2.39
C ALA A 22 3.66 1.70 2.39
N LEU A 23 3.31 2.34 3.51
CA LEU A 23 3.28 3.81 3.59
C LEU A 23 4.68 4.43 3.57
N THR A 24 5.61 3.89 4.37
CA THR A 24 6.90 4.56 4.62
C THR A 24 7.99 4.16 3.62
N SER A 25 8.04 2.89 3.24
CA SER A 25 9.13 2.34 2.42
C SER A 25 8.77 2.20 0.94
N ILE A 26 7.48 2.24 0.58
CA ILE A 26 7.02 2.01 -0.80
C ILE A 26 6.31 3.24 -1.37
N ILE A 27 5.14 3.60 -0.84
CA ILE A 27 4.27 4.66 -1.38
C ILE A 27 4.98 6.01 -1.37
N LYS A 28 5.45 6.46 -0.20
CA LYS A 28 6.10 7.77 -0.07
C LYS A 28 7.33 7.93 -1.00
N PRO A 29 8.28 6.98 -1.06
CA PRO A 29 9.37 7.05 -2.03
C PRO A 29 8.90 7.04 -3.49
N LEU A 30 7.90 6.23 -3.85
CA LEU A 30 7.35 6.20 -5.22
C LEU A 30 6.71 7.54 -5.61
N GLU A 31 5.90 8.14 -4.75
CA GLU A 31 5.29 9.46 -4.96
C GLU A 31 6.36 10.55 -5.15
N MET A 32 7.42 10.52 -4.34
CA MET A 32 8.54 11.46 -4.45
C MET A 32 9.25 11.41 -5.81
N THR A 33 9.22 10.27 -6.50
CA THR A 33 9.79 10.18 -7.85
C THR A 33 9.00 10.96 -8.90
N LYS A 34 7.70 11.21 -8.65
CA LYS A 34 6.75 11.81 -9.60
C LYS A 34 6.66 11.08 -10.96
N LYS A 35 7.10 9.81 -11.03
CA LYS A 35 7.09 8.99 -12.26
C LYS A 35 5.83 8.14 -12.39
N TYR A 36 5.16 7.90 -11.28
CA TYR A 36 4.06 6.95 -11.17
C TYR A 36 2.83 7.60 -10.56
N ASP A 37 1.69 7.11 -10.99
CA ASP A 37 0.42 7.29 -10.30
C ASP A 37 0.27 6.14 -9.30
N VAL A 38 0.37 6.42 -8.00
CA VAL A 38 0.42 5.39 -6.96
C VAL A 38 -0.97 5.22 -6.37
N VAL A 39 -1.54 4.01 -6.49
CA VAL A 39 -2.87 3.68 -5.97
C VAL A 39 -2.70 2.76 -4.76
N PRO A 40 -2.93 3.24 -3.53
CA PRO A 40 -2.93 2.38 -2.35
C PRO A 40 -4.19 1.50 -2.35
N VAL A 41 -4.02 0.21 -2.07
CA VAL A 41 -5.13 -0.74 -1.92
C VAL A 41 -4.97 -1.45 -0.59
N TYR A 42 -5.82 -1.09 0.37
CA TYR A 42 -5.76 -1.61 1.73
C TYR A 42 -6.67 -2.83 1.90
N ILE A 43 -6.16 -3.88 2.54
CA ILE A 43 -6.95 -5.04 2.97
C ILE A 43 -7.04 -5.04 4.49
N ALA A 44 -8.24 -4.95 5.04
CA ALA A 44 -8.50 -4.97 6.48
C ALA A 44 -8.27 -6.35 7.13
N LYS A 45 -8.20 -6.40 8.47
CA LYS A 45 -8.00 -7.65 9.24
C LYS A 45 -9.15 -8.65 9.10
N ASP A 46 -10.33 -8.21 8.66
CA ASP A 46 -11.48 -9.05 8.31
C ASP A 46 -11.48 -9.48 6.83
N GLY A 47 -10.55 -8.95 6.03
CA GLY A 47 -10.41 -9.24 4.60
C GLY A 47 -11.20 -8.30 3.68
N GLN A 48 -11.83 -7.24 4.18
CA GLN A 48 -12.43 -6.21 3.34
C GLN A 48 -11.37 -5.41 2.59
N TRP A 49 -11.67 -4.98 1.37
CA TRP A 49 -10.75 -4.24 0.50
C TRP A 49 -11.20 -2.79 0.36
N PHE A 50 -10.24 -1.86 0.35
CA PHE A 50 -10.44 -0.42 0.21
C PHE A 50 -9.44 0.13 -0.81
N VAL A 51 -9.90 1.05 -1.67
CA VAL A 51 -9.11 1.73 -2.70
C VAL A 51 -9.29 3.23 -2.53
#